data_AF-A0A034VB83-F1
#
_entry.id   AF-A0A034VB83-F1
#
_cell.length_a   1.000
_cell.length_b   1.000
_cell.length_c   1.000
_cell.angle_alpha   90.00
_cell.angle_beta   90.00
_cell.angle_gamma   90.00
#
_symmetry.space_group_name_H-M   'P 1'
#
loop_
_entity.id
_entity.type
_entity.pdbx_description
1 polymer ?
#
loop_
_entity_poly.entity_id
_entity_poly.type
_entity_poly.pdbx_seq_one_letter_code
_entity_poly.pdbx_strand_id
1 'polypeptide(L)'
;MSTQHNIQVWFFMLCFAFTIVWARPQRYAHIAVIENDAYEQTLPNALRNPFYKTPRVREALAKSSWFGPGEEPVYDRQAEKIPRAEIYNVLAHAGFINRRGKLI
;
A
#
# COMPACT_ATOMS: atom_id res chain seq x y z
N MET A 1 -33.48 -25.02 32.01
CA MET A 1 -32.97 -23.65 32.25
C MET A 1 -31.51 -23.45 31.85
N SER A 2 -30.66 -24.49 31.85
CA SER A 2 -29.24 -24.40 31.44
C SER A 2 -29.00 -24.26 29.93
N THR A 3 -29.89 -24.80 29.09
CA THR A 3 -29.74 -24.78 27.62
C THR A 3 -29.85 -23.37 27.02
N GLN A 4 -30.73 -22.52 27.54
CA GLN A 4 -30.92 -21.15 27.06
C GLN A 4 -29.74 -20.23 27.38
N HIS A 5 -29.15 -20.37 28.57
CA HIS A 5 -27.93 -19.64 28.94
C HIS A 5 -26.75 -20.03 28.04
N ASN A 6 -26.63 -21.31 27.68
CA ASN A 6 -25.59 -21.76 26.76
C ASN A 6 -25.76 -21.14 25.36
N ILE A 7 -26.99 -21.14 24.82
CA ILE A 7 -27.28 -20.53 23.51
C ILE A 7 -26.94 -19.04 23.51
N GLN A 8 -27.27 -18.32 24.58
CA GLN A 8 -26.98 -16.89 24.70
C GLN A 8 -25.47 -16.61 24.74
N VAL A 9 -24.68 -17.44 25.43
CA VAL A 9 -23.22 -17.35 25.45
C VAL A 9 -22.63 -17.59 24.05
N TRP A 10 -23.10 -18.61 23.33
CA TRP A 10 -22.67 -18.88 21.95
C TRP A 10 -23.01 -17.73 21.00
N PHE A 11 -24.18 -17.13 21.15
CA PHE A 11 -24.59 -15.97 20.37
C PHE A 11 -23.66 -14.78 20.60
N PHE A 12 -23.36 -14.44 21.86
CA PHE A 12 -22.41 -13.37 22.17
C PHE A 12 -20.99 -13.67 21.68
N MET A 13 -20.53 -14.92 21.77
CA MET A 13 -19.24 -15.32 21.18
C MET A 13 -19.21 -15.13 19.66
N LEU A 14 -20.26 -15.53 18.95
CA LEU A 14 -20.35 -15.36 17.50
C LEU A 14 -20.41 -13.89 17.11
N CYS A 15 -21.21 -13.07 17.81
CA CYS A 15 -21.24 -11.63 17.58
C CYS A 15 -19.87 -10.99 17.83
N PHE A 16 -19.17 -11.39 18.90
CA PHE A 16 -17.83 -10.87 19.20
C PHE A 16 -16.78 -11.33 18.18
N ALA A 17 -16.82 -12.57 17.72
CA ALA A 17 -15.97 -13.05 16.65
C ALA A 17 -16.24 -12.30 15.34
N PHE A 18 -17.52 -12.05 15.02
CA PHE A 18 -17.92 -11.30 13.84
C PHE A 18 -17.44 -9.85 13.89
N THR A 19 -17.58 -9.16 15.03
CA THR A 19 -17.08 -7.79 15.19
C THR A 19 -15.56 -7.73 15.05
N ILE A 20 -14.81 -8.71 15.58
CA ILE A 20 -13.35 -8.78 15.40
C ILE A 20 -12.98 -8.94 13.93
N VAL A 21 -13.66 -9.82 13.19
CA VAL A 21 -13.39 -10.04 11.76
C VAL A 21 -13.72 -8.79 10.94
N TRP A 22 -14.85 -8.15 11.20
CA TRP A 22 -15.25 -6.91 10.54
C TRP A 22 -14.35 -5.72 10.87
N ALA A 23 -13.85 -5.64 12.11
CA ALA A 23 -12.98 -4.57 12.57
C ALA A 23 -11.51 -4.75 12.15
N ARG A 24 -11.15 -5.85 11.45
CA ARG A 24 -9.78 -6.02 10.97
C ARG A 24 -9.43 -4.88 10.00
N PRO A 25 -8.38 -4.10 10.26
CA PRO A 25 -7.94 -3.07 9.34
C PRO A 25 -7.50 -3.76 8.05
N GLN A 26 -8.23 -3.50 6.98
CA GLN A 26 -7.88 -3.98 5.66
C GLN A 26 -6.66 -3.17 5.17
N ARG A 27 -5.46 -3.71 5.38
CA ARG A 27 -4.22 -3.08 4.91
C ARG A 27 -4.04 -3.34 3.42
N TYR A 28 -4.78 -2.61 2.60
CA TYR A 28 -4.66 -2.68 1.14
C TYR A 28 -3.48 -1.89 0.60
N ALA A 29 -3.07 -0.82 1.30
CA ALA A 29 -1.93 0.01 0.90
C ALA A 29 -0.65 -0.45 1.62
N HIS A 30 0.39 -0.73 0.83
CA HIS A 30 1.74 -0.97 1.34
C HIS A 30 2.29 0.26 2.07
N ILE A 31 3.08 0.08 3.13
CA ILE A 31 3.61 1.17 3.98
C ILE A 31 4.32 2.25 3.15
N ALA A 32 5.17 1.84 2.23
CA ALA A 32 5.87 2.77 1.31
C ALA A 32 4.93 3.66 0.47
N VAL A 33 3.69 3.24 0.16
CA VAL A 33 2.71 4.09 -0.52
C VAL A 33 2.22 5.20 0.42
N ILE A 34 1.93 4.83 1.67
CA ILE A 34 1.45 5.75 2.71
C ILE A 34 2.52 6.80 3.02
N GLU A 35 3.76 6.36 3.20
CA GLU A 35 4.90 7.25 3.46
C GLU A 35 5.16 8.19 2.28
N ASN A 36 5.09 7.67 1.05
CA ASN A 36 5.25 8.50 -0.14
C ASN A 36 4.13 9.54 -0.27
N ASP A 37 2.87 9.17 -0.01
CA ASP A 37 1.75 10.13 -0.02
C ASP A 37 1.94 11.22 1.03
N ALA A 38 2.33 10.85 2.25
CA ALA A 38 2.64 11.81 3.32
C ALA A 38 3.81 12.74 2.93
N TYR A 39 4.86 12.21 2.31
CA TYR A 39 5.97 13.00 1.80
C TYR A 39 5.53 13.94 0.66
N GLU A 40 4.73 13.46 -0.30
CA GLU A 40 4.20 14.26 -1.40
C GLU A 40 3.36 15.45 -0.91
N GLN A 41 2.68 15.33 0.23
CA GLN A 41 1.95 16.43 0.84
C GLN A 41 2.86 17.57 1.31
N THR A 42 4.13 17.29 1.61
CA THR A 42 5.13 18.30 2.01
C THR A 42 5.74 19.06 0.83
N LEU A 43 5.57 18.56 -0.40
CA LEU A 43 6.19 19.14 -1.58
C LEU A 43 5.53 20.48 -1.98
N PRO A 44 6.30 21.40 -2.58
CA PRO A 44 5.74 22.59 -3.22
C PRO A 44 4.67 22.24 -4.25
N ASN A 45 3.66 23.09 -4.41
CA ASN A 45 2.51 22.83 -5.28
C ASN A 45 2.87 22.48 -6.73
N ALA A 46 3.98 23.00 -7.25
CA ALA A 46 4.48 22.72 -8.59
C ALA A 46 4.99 21.27 -8.76
N LEU A 47 5.43 20.63 -7.69
CA LEU A 47 5.92 19.25 -7.67
C LEU A 47 4.86 18.26 -7.20
N ARG A 48 3.74 18.74 -6.65
CA ARG A 48 2.63 17.88 -6.23
C ARG A 48 1.86 17.36 -7.43
N ASN A 49 1.53 16.07 -7.39
CA ASN A 49 0.73 15.40 -8.40
C ASN A 49 -0.58 16.18 -8.71
N PRO A 50 -0.80 16.62 -9.97
CA PRO A 50 -2.01 17.35 -10.34
C PRO A 50 -3.22 16.45 -10.58
N PHE A 51 -3.01 15.15 -10.86
CA PHE A 51 -4.05 14.22 -11.34
C PHE A 51 -5.16 14.02 -10.30
N TYR A 52 -4.83 14.01 -9.02
CA TYR A 52 -5.80 13.83 -7.94
C TYR A 52 -6.53 15.10 -7.50
N LYS A 53 -6.14 16.29 -8.02
CA LYS A 53 -6.77 17.58 -7.64
C LYS A 53 -8.15 17.78 -8.26
N THR A 54 -8.41 17.15 -9.41
CA THR A 54 -9.68 17.28 -10.13
C THR A 54 -10.60 16.12 -9.76
N PRO A 55 -11.78 16.35 -9.15
CA PRO A 55 -12.66 15.28 -8.68
C PRO A 55 -13.02 14.24 -9.76
N ARG A 56 -13.34 14.71 -10.97
CA ARG A 56 -13.65 13.86 -12.12
C ARG A 56 -12.50 12.94 -12.54
N VAL A 57 -11.27 13.47 -12.55
CA VAL A 57 -10.07 12.71 -12.94
C VAL A 57 -9.74 11.67 -11.88
N ARG A 58 -9.80 12.07 -10.60
CA ARG A 58 -9.65 11.17 -9.45
C ARG A 58 -10.63 10.00 -9.52
N GLU A 59 -11.91 10.27 -9.79
CA GLU A 59 -12.94 9.22 -9.89
C GLU A 59 -12.73 8.28 -11.08
N ALA A 60 -12.31 8.81 -12.23
CA ALA A 60 -11.99 8.00 -13.39
C ALA A 60 -10.78 7.09 -13.13
N LEU A 61 -9.70 7.63 -12.54
CA LEU A 61 -8.50 6.87 -12.21
C LEU A 61 -8.75 5.83 -11.11
N ALA A 62 -9.56 6.16 -10.11
CA ALA A 62 -9.90 5.23 -9.03
C ALA A 62 -10.60 3.95 -9.55
N LYS A 63 -11.43 4.08 -10.59
CA LYS A 63 -12.12 2.92 -11.22
C LYS A 63 -11.16 1.96 -11.91
N SER A 64 -10.11 2.49 -12.53
CA SER A 64 -9.06 1.69 -13.21
C SER A 64 -7.91 1.29 -12.30
N SER A 65 -7.80 1.90 -11.12
CA SER A 65 -6.72 1.66 -10.15
C SER A 65 -7.03 0.52 -9.17
N TRP A 66 -8.23 -0.05 -9.24
CA TRP A 66 -8.59 -1.23 -8.45
C TRP A 66 -8.08 -2.50 -9.14
N PHE A 67 -7.71 -3.52 -8.36
CA PHE A 67 -7.15 -4.78 -8.85
C PHE A 67 -7.98 -5.36 -10.00
N GLY A 68 -7.35 -5.54 -11.16
CA GLY A 68 -7.90 -6.24 -12.31
C GLY A 68 -7.90 -7.76 -12.12
N PRO A 69 -8.50 -8.52 -13.06
CA PRO A 69 -8.48 -9.97 -13.03
C PRO A 69 -7.04 -10.51 -13.00
N GLY A 70 -6.69 -11.26 -11.96
CA GLY A 70 -5.35 -11.84 -11.79
C GLY A 70 -4.34 -10.93 -11.07
N GLU A 71 -4.75 -9.72 -10.66
CA GLU A 71 -3.91 -8.83 -9.85
C GLU A 71 -4.12 -9.09 -8.36
N GLU A 72 -3.04 -9.04 -7.59
CA GLU A 72 -3.04 -9.22 -6.14
C GLU A 72 -2.43 -8.01 -5.42
N PRO A 73 -2.91 -7.70 -4.20
CA PRO A 73 -2.27 -6.69 -3.35
C PRO A 73 -0.80 -7.03 -3.09
N VAL A 74 0.07 -6.06 -3.34
CA VAL A 74 1.50 -6.18 -3.06
C VAL A 74 1.76 -5.97 -1.58
N TYR A 75 1.95 -7.06 -0.84
CA TYR A 75 2.29 -7.04 0.58
C TYR A 75 3.79 -6.92 0.84
N ASP A 76 4.62 -7.48 -0.03
CA ASP A 76 6.08 -7.49 0.08
C ASP A 76 6.69 -7.16 -1.28
N ARG A 77 7.36 -6.00 -1.36
CA ARG A 77 7.96 -5.53 -2.60
C ARG A 77 9.28 -6.26 -2.83
N GLN A 78 9.37 -7.06 -3.89
CA GLN A 78 10.63 -7.72 -4.25
C GLN A 78 11.79 -6.72 -4.46
N ALA A 79 11.47 -5.51 -4.91
CA ALA A 79 12.44 -4.43 -5.07
C ALA A 79 13.12 -4.02 -3.74
N GLU A 80 12.45 -4.19 -2.59
CA GLU A 80 13.02 -3.88 -1.26
C GLU A 80 14.06 -4.92 -0.83
N LYS A 81 14.05 -6.11 -1.43
CA LYS A 81 15.04 -7.17 -1.18
C LYS A 81 16.34 -6.96 -1.94
N ILE A 82 16.36 -6.04 -2.90
CA ILE A 82 17.55 -5.75 -3.71
C ILE A 82 18.52 -4.90 -2.88
N PRO A 83 19.75 -5.38 -2.62
CA PRO A 83 20.75 -4.59 -1.90
C PRO A 83 21.10 -3.30 -2.65
N ARG A 84 21.30 -2.19 -1.92
CA ARG A 84 21.64 -0.89 -2.54
C ARG A 84 22.92 -0.94 -3.37
N ALA A 85 23.91 -1.74 -2.95
CA ALA A 85 25.13 -1.97 -3.72
C ALA A 85 24.84 -2.52 -5.13
N GLU A 86 23.86 -3.42 -5.26
CA GLU A 86 23.51 -4.02 -6.54
C GLU A 86 22.88 -2.99 -7.50
N ILE A 87 22.07 -2.09 -6.96
CA ILE A 87 21.51 -0.96 -7.72
C ILE A 87 22.65 -0.09 -8.27
N TYR A 88 23.64 0.25 -7.45
CA TYR A 88 24.81 1.02 -7.90
C TYR A 88 25.64 0.27 -8.95
N ASN A 89 25.82 -1.03 -8.80
CA ASN A 89 26.52 -1.86 -9.79
C ASN A 89 25.83 -1.80 -11.15
N VAL A 90 24.50 -1.98 -11.20
CA VAL A 90 23.72 -1.92 -12.44
C VAL A 90 23.83 -0.53 -13.08
N LEU A 91 23.64 0.53 -12.30
CA LEU A 91 23.72 1.91 -12.80
C LEU A 91 25.12 2.27 -13.33
N ALA A 92 26.18 1.78 -12.69
CA ALA A 92 27.56 2.01 -13.12
C ALA A 92 27.87 1.28 -14.44
N HIS A 93 27.43 0.02 -14.58
CA HIS A 93 27.59 -0.73 -15.83
C HIS A 93 26.77 -0.13 -16.99
N ALA A 94 25.60 0.43 -16.68
CA ALA A 94 24.77 1.13 -17.66
C ALA A 94 25.29 2.54 -18.02
N GLY A 95 26.33 3.04 -17.35
CA GLY A 95 26.92 4.35 -17.62
C GLY A 95 26.12 5.54 -17.06
N PHE A 96 25.17 5.32 -16.16
CA PHE A 96 24.39 6.39 -15.53
C PHE A 96 25.12 7.07 -14.36
N ILE A 97 26.04 6.36 -13.73
CA ILE A 97 26.87 6.89 -12.64
C ILE A 97 28.32 6.49 -12.85
N ASN A 98 29.24 7.33 -12.38
CA ASN A 98 30.65 6.96 -12.38
C ASN A 98 30.97 5.95 -11.26
N ARG A 99 32.15 5.34 -11.30
CA ARG A 99 32.62 4.39 -10.26
C ARG A 99 32.73 4.98 -8.84
N ARG A 100 32.59 6.30 -8.69
CA ARG A 100 32.55 7.02 -7.41
C ARG A 100 31.11 7.33 -6.95
N GLY A 101 30.10 6.84 -7.65
CA GLY A 101 28.68 7.02 -7.31
C GLY A 101 28.10 8.39 -7.66
N LYS A 102 28.81 9.22 -8.44
CA LYS A 102 28.29 10.53 -8.88
C LYS A 102 27.50 10.36 -10.18
N LEU A 103 26.29 10.92 -10.23
CA LEU A 103 25.55 11.06 -11.50
C LEU A 103 26.42 11.82 -12.51
N ILE A 104 26.44 11.31 -13.74
CA ILE A 104 27.19 11.89 -14.86
C ILE A 104 26.34 12.96 -15.53
#